data_AF-A0A6I4IV94-F1
#
_entry.id   AF-A0A6I4IV94-F1
#
_cell.length_a   1.000
_cell.length_b   1.000
_cell.length_c   1.000
_cell.angle_alpha   90.00
_cell.angle_beta   90.00
_cell.angle_gamma   90.00
#
_symmetry.space_group_name_H-M   'P 1'
#
loop_
_entity.id
_entity.type
_entity.pdbx_description
1 polymer ?
#
loop_
_entity_poly.entity_id
_entity_poly.type
_entity_poly.pdbx_seq_one_letter_code
_entity_poly.pdbx_strand_id
1 'polypeptide(L)'
;MKKILSYVVFLLLLISCHNHERKHTVSTRGEKLFSDSIANENEFVADWLSYYKALDTSFSFTKFKLIKKDTLHKIKGTVLGSFDPKFDTIYSRFLRYDKSRTKYIDFDSYNWALDENNIITEIDQEIDLVNLEDKSVERIAFRGPLQWVEEAYWKNNSTVFLLENTTENKPVITEIDLVMNQVYVYEYHSSLQFKSEYFKNRLAKLGFYF
;
A
#
# COMPACT_ATOMS: atom_id res chain seq x y z
N MET A 1 9.39 -52.94 -29.08
CA MET A 1 8.22 -52.12 -28.70
C MET A 1 8.43 -51.24 -27.46
N LYS A 2 9.01 -51.73 -26.34
CA LYS A 2 9.23 -50.91 -25.12
C LYS A 2 10.16 -49.69 -25.30
N LYS A 3 11.16 -49.76 -26.19
CA LYS A 3 12.08 -48.62 -26.43
C LYS A 3 11.44 -47.46 -27.18
N ILE A 4 10.50 -47.72 -28.10
CA ILE A 4 9.82 -46.68 -28.88
C ILE A 4 8.84 -45.89 -28.01
N LEU A 5 8.17 -46.57 -27.07
CA LEU A 5 7.25 -45.92 -26.12
C LEU A 5 7.99 -44.95 -25.17
N SER A 6 9.25 -45.23 -24.85
CA SER A 6 10.06 -44.38 -23.96
C SER A 6 10.50 -43.05 -24.60
N TYR A 7 10.68 -43.02 -25.93
CA TYR A 7 11.03 -41.79 -26.65
C TYR A 7 9.82 -40.86 -26.85
N VAL A 8 8.61 -41.41 -26.97
CA VAL A 8 7.37 -40.61 -27.13
C VAL A 8 7.03 -39.87 -25.84
N VAL A 9 7.24 -40.48 -24.67
CA VAL A 9 7.01 -39.82 -23.36
C VAL A 9 8.04 -38.71 -23.11
N PHE A 10 9.29 -38.87 -23.55
CA PHE A 10 10.32 -37.83 -23.39
C PHE A 10 10.11 -36.64 -24.33
N LEU A 11 9.55 -36.85 -25.54
CA LEU A 11 9.19 -35.75 -26.44
C LEU A 11 7.98 -34.94 -25.94
N LEU A 12 7.01 -35.58 -25.28
CA LEU A 12 5.83 -34.88 -24.73
C LEU A 12 6.17 -33.98 -23.53
N LEU A 13 7.26 -34.27 -22.81
CA LEU A 13 7.73 -33.40 -21.71
C LEU A 13 8.45 -32.14 -22.21
N LEU A 14 8.96 -32.12 -23.45
CA LEU A 14 9.62 -30.94 -24.03
C LEU A 14 8.64 -29.92 -24.63
N ILE A 15 7.36 -30.28 -24.83
CA ILE A 15 6.33 -29.39 -25.37
C ILE A 15 5.56 -28.66 -24.25
N SER A 16 5.72 -29.07 -22.98
CA SER A 16 4.99 -28.48 -21.85
C SER A 16 5.63 -27.21 -21.24
N CYS A 17 6.75 -26.73 -21.78
CA CYS A 17 7.33 -25.43 -21.40
C CYS A 17 7.53 -24.54 -22.64
N HIS A 18 6.49 -24.38 -23.45
CA HIS A 18 6.39 -23.17 -24.26
C HIS A 18 5.73 -22.11 -23.39
N ASN A 19 6.56 -21.31 -22.71
CA ASN A 19 6.13 -20.16 -21.95
C ASN A 19 5.35 -19.24 -22.90
N HIS A 20 4.03 -19.25 -22.77
CA HIS A 20 3.20 -18.25 -23.39
C HIS A 20 3.50 -16.96 -22.62
N GLU A 21 4.46 -16.17 -23.11
CA GLU A 21 4.58 -14.78 -22.70
C GLU A 21 3.25 -14.13 -23.05
N ARG A 22 2.38 -14.01 -22.05
CA ARG A 22 1.24 -13.12 -22.12
C ARG A 22 1.87 -11.75 -22.26
N LYS A 23 1.82 -11.20 -23.47
CA LYS A 23 1.88 -9.76 -23.68
C LYS A 23 0.72 -9.17 -22.87
N HIS A 24 1.02 -8.84 -21.62
CA HIS A 24 0.14 -8.10 -20.76
C HIS A 24 -0.04 -6.74 -21.42
N THR A 25 -1.25 -6.48 -21.92
CA THR A 25 -1.70 -5.14 -22.30
C THR A 25 -1.81 -4.30 -21.03
N VAL A 26 -0.67 -3.97 -20.43
CA VAL A 26 -0.50 -3.05 -19.32
C VAL A 26 -0.11 -1.73 -19.96
N SER A 27 -1.06 -0.83 -20.21
CA SER A 27 -0.70 0.54 -20.59
C SER A 27 -1.79 1.58 -20.37
N THR A 28 -3.09 1.28 -20.51
CA THR A 28 -4.08 2.37 -20.48
C THR A 28 -4.48 2.88 -19.09
N ARG A 29 -4.35 2.07 -18.02
CA ARG A 29 -4.64 2.52 -16.64
C ARG A 29 -3.48 3.31 -16.00
N GLY A 30 -2.24 3.06 -16.43
CA GLY A 30 -1.03 3.62 -15.80
C GLY A 30 -0.81 5.11 -16.09
N GLU A 31 -0.91 5.52 -17.35
CA GLU A 31 -0.55 6.88 -17.77
C GLU A 31 -1.59 7.95 -17.39
N LYS A 32 -2.85 7.56 -17.17
CA LYS A 32 -3.94 8.51 -16.89
C LYS A 32 -4.22 8.74 -15.40
N LEU A 33 -3.72 7.88 -14.51
CA LEU A 33 -4.14 7.89 -13.11
C LEU A 33 -3.40 8.91 -12.23
N PHE A 34 -2.16 9.27 -12.60
CA PHE A 34 -1.23 9.94 -11.71
C PHE A 34 -0.58 11.15 -12.40
N SER A 35 -1.07 12.33 -12.06
CA SER A 35 -0.42 13.62 -12.31
C SER A 35 -0.23 14.34 -10.98
N ASP A 36 0.76 15.23 -10.91
CA ASP A 36 1.01 16.03 -9.71
C ASP A 36 -0.20 16.87 -9.27
N SER A 37 -1.15 17.13 -10.18
CA SER A 37 -2.40 17.82 -9.85
C SER A 37 -3.28 17.07 -8.84
N ILE A 38 -3.07 15.77 -8.62
CA ILE A 38 -3.79 15.01 -7.58
C ILE A 38 -3.51 15.56 -6.18
N ALA A 39 -2.36 16.23 -5.98
CA ALA A 39 -2.07 16.94 -4.74
C ALA A 39 -3.07 18.08 -4.46
N ASN A 40 -3.75 18.62 -5.47
CA ASN A 40 -4.77 19.64 -5.27
C ASN A 40 -6.08 19.06 -4.71
N GLU A 41 -6.24 17.73 -4.74
CA GLU A 41 -7.48 17.06 -4.33
C GLU A 41 -7.40 16.50 -2.90
N ASN A 42 -6.20 16.32 -2.34
CA ASN A 42 -6.01 15.72 -1.03
C ASN A 42 -4.74 16.23 -0.32
N GLU A 43 -4.88 16.70 0.91
CA GLU A 43 -3.78 17.28 1.69
C GLU A 43 -2.67 16.28 2.03
N PHE A 44 -3.02 15.01 2.32
CA PHE A 44 -2.02 13.98 2.63
C PHE A 44 -1.14 13.69 1.41
N VAL A 45 -1.73 13.71 0.22
CA VAL A 45 -1.01 13.55 -1.04
C VAL A 45 -0.13 14.76 -1.33
N ALA A 46 -0.62 15.97 -1.06
CA ALA A 46 0.15 17.19 -1.19
C ALA A 46 1.37 17.20 -0.26
N ASP A 47 1.18 16.79 1.00
CA ASP A 47 2.24 16.71 2.00
C ASP A 47 3.31 15.68 1.60
N TRP A 48 2.89 14.49 1.17
CA TRP A 48 3.80 13.44 0.71
C TRP A 48 4.57 13.86 -0.54
N LEU A 49 3.89 14.42 -1.54
CA LEU A 49 4.52 14.94 -2.75
C LEU A 49 5.53 16.05 -2.42
N SER A 50 5.16 16.98 -1.54
CA SER A 50 6.02 18.09 -1.13
C SER A 50 7.26 17.62 -0.39
N TYR A 51 7.11 16.62 0.49
CA TYR A 51 8.23 15.99 1.18
C TYR A 51 9.26 15.43 0.20
N TYR A 52 8.84 14.59 -0.74
CA TYR A 52 9.76 13.99 -1.70
C TYR A 52 10.34 15.03 -2.67
N LYS A 53 9.56 16.03 -3.10
CA LYS A 53 10.05 17.12 -3.95
C LYS A 53 11.09 18.01 -3.28
N ALA A 54 11.02 18.17 -1.96
CA ALA A 54 12.03 18.91 -1.20
C ALA A 54 13.40 18.19 -1.19
N LEU A 55 13.40 16.86 -1.35
CA LEU A 55 14.61 16.03 -1.35
C LEU A 55 15.11 15.71 -2.77
N ASP A 56 14.20 15.54 -3.72
CA ASP A 56 14.48 15.40 -5.15
C ASP A 56 13.44 16.21 -5.94
N THR A 57 13.86 17.36 -6.49
CA THR A 57 12.99 18.26 -7.24
C THR A 57 12.40 17.64 -8.50
N SER A 58 12.98 16.54 -8.99
CA SER A 58 12.48 15.79 -10.12
C SER A 58 11.37 14.80 -9.73
N PHE A 59 11.07 14.63 -8.45
CA PHE A 59 10.04 13.72 -7.97
C PHE A 59 8.66 14.10 -8.50
N SER A 60 7.96 13.15 -9.13
CA SER A 60 6.64 13.36 -9.71
C SER A 60 5.83 12.07 -9.79
N PHE A 61 4.52 12.19 -9.59
CA PHE A 61 3.57 11.08 -9.73
C PHE A 61 3.53 10.50 -11.16
N THR A 62 3.88 11.30 -12.17
CA THR A 62 3.95 10.86 -13.57
C THR A 62 5.04 9.80 -13.84
N LYS A 63 5.98 9.63 -12.91
CA LYS A 63 7.09 8.66 -13.03
C LYS A 63 6.78 7.31 -12.35
N PHE A 64 5.56 7.11 -11.85
CA PHE A 64 5.09 5.81 -11.38
C PHE A 64 4.54 4.98 -12.53
N LYS A 65 4.83 3.68 -12.52
CA LYS A 65 4.34 2.74 -13.54
C LYS A 65 3.62 1.57 -12.88
N LEU A 66 2.51 1.14 -13.47
CA LEU A 66 1.80 -0.05 -13.02
C LEU A 66 2.70 -1.27 -13.24
N ILE A 67 3.06 -1.95 -12.14
CA ILE A 67 3.90 -3.16 -12.18
C ILE A 67 3.10 -4.42 -11.85
N LYS A 68 2.00 -4.29 -11.10
CA LYS A 68 1.20 -5.43 -10.65
C LYS A 68 -0.27 -5.09 -10.58
N LYS A 69 -1.10 -6.07 -10.94
CA LYS A 69 -2.55 -6.11 -10.69
C LYS A 69 -2.85 -7.40 -9.94
N ASP A 70 -3.62 -7.32 -8.86
CA ASP A 70 -3.98 -8.44 -8.00
C ASP A 70 -5.45 -8.37 -7.55
N THR A 71 -5.91 -9.46 -6.92
CA THR A 71 -7.22 -9.49 -6.26
C THR A 71 -7.08 -9.02 -4.82
N LEU A 72 -8.02 -8.20 -4.36
CA LEU A 72 -8.09 -7.83 -2.95
C LEU A 72 -8.58 -9.04 -2.14
N HIS A 73 -7.76 -9.48 -1.20
CA HIS A 73 -8.13 -10.48 -0.21
C HIS A 73 -8.37 -9.76 1.12
N LYS A 74 -9.61 -9.79 1.59
CA LYS A 74 -9.97 -9.30 2.92
C LYS A 74 -9.98 -10.46 3.88
N ILE A 75 -9.31 -10.30 5.00
CA ILE A 75 -9.40 -11.24 6.11
C ILE A 75 -9.65 -10.46 7.40
N LYS A 76 -10.01 -11.17 8.48
CA LYS A 76 -10.18 -10.53 9.78
C LYS A 76 -8.87 -9.83 10.21
N GLY A 77 -8.97 -8.54 10.55
CA GLY A 77 -7.86 -7.77 11.09
C GLY A 77 -7.56 -8.07 12.56
N THR A 78 -6.36 -7.72 13.00
CA THR A 78 -5.87 -7.96 14.36
C THR A 78 -6.01 -6.74 15.27
N VAL A 79 -6.10 -5.53 14.70
CA VAL A 79 -6.27 -4.29 15.46
C VAL A 79 -7.70 -4.15 16.01
N LEU A 80 -7.84 -3.29 17.01
CA LEU A 80 -9.15 -2.92 17.56
C LEU A 80 -9.74 -1.77 16.76
N GLY A 81 -11.02 -1.88 16.40
CA GLY A 81 -11.75 -0.74 15.84
C GLY A 81 -12.05 0.30 16.91
N SER A 82 -12.21 1.58 16.54
CA SER A 82 -12.51 2.70 17.44
C SER A 82 -13.87 2.59 18.15
N PHE A 83 -14.71 1.65 17.73
CA PHE A 83 -15.94 1.26 18.44
C PHE A 83 -15.68 0.28 19.60
N ASP A 84 -14.49 -0.30 19.70
CA ASP A 84 -14.09 -1.20 20.78
C ASP A 84 -13.68 -0.38 22.02
N PRO A 85 -14.22 -0.68 23.22
CA PRO A 85 -13.85 0.04 24.44
C PRO A 85 -12.36 -0.02 24.82
N LYS A 86 -11.61 -0.97 24.27
CA LYS A 86 -10.17 -1.13 24.50
C LYS A 86 -9.30 -0.47 23.42
N PHE A 87 -9.90 0.20 22.44
CA PHE A 87 -9.15 0.95 21.44
C PHE A 87 -8.30 2.04 22.09
N ASP A 88 -7.02 2.07 21.75
CA ASP A 88 -6.14 3.12 22.22
C ASP A 88 -6.38 4.42 21.44
N THR A 89 -6.91 5.41 22.15
CA THR A 89 -7.29 6.69 21.55
C THR A 89 -6.12 7.50 20.99
N ILE A 90 -4.84 7.15 21.28
CA ILE A 90 -3.69 7.81 20.66
C ILE A 90 -3.75 7.75 19.13
N TYR A 91 -4.29 6.65 18.58
CA TYR A 91 -4.38 6.44 17.13
C TYR A 91 -5.51 7.23 16.47
N SER A 92 -6.42 7.85 17.23
CA SER A 92 -7.60 8.56 16.67
C SER A 92 -7.23 9.65 15.66
N ARG A 93 -6.07 10.29 15.83
CA ARG A 93 -5.56 11.34 14.93
C ARG A 93 -4.87 10.80 13.69
N PHE A 94 -4.60 9.49 13.67
CA PHE A 94 -3.92 8.78 12.60
C PHE A 94 -4.92 8.08 11.65
N LEU A 95 -6.14 7.83 12.10
CA LEU A 95 -7.19 7.21 11.29
C LEU A 95 -7.52 8.04 10.03
N ARG A 96 -7.55 7.38 8.88
CA ARG A 96 -7.89 8.01 7.60
C ARG A 96 -9.31 7.69 7.23
N TYR A 97 -10.24 8.60 7.53
CA TYR A 97 -11.66 8.43 7.26
C TYR A 97 -12.00 8.62 5.78
N ASP A 98 -12.99 7.85 5.31
CA ASP A 98 -13.64 8.12 4.03
C ASP A 98 -14.49 9.41 4.12
N LYS A 99 -15.00 9.90 2.99
CA LYS A 99 -15.76 11.17 2.95
C LYS A 99 -17.05 11.09 3.76
N SER A 100 -17.69 9.92 3.80
CA SER A 100 -18.88 9.68 4.63
C SER A 100 -18.58 9.52 6.12
N ARG A 101 -17.31 9.34 6.49
CA ARG A 101 -16.86 8.99 7.85
C ARG A 101 -17.54 7.73 8.39
N THR A 102 -17.94 6.81 7.51
CA THR A 102 -18.50 5.50 7.89
C THR A 102 -17.44 4.41 7.88
N LYS A 103 -16.32 4.66 7.21
CA LYS A 103 -15.14 3.79 7.22
C LYS A 103 -13.88 4.59 7.47
N TYR A 104 -12.84 3.91 7.93
CA TYR A 104 -11.50 4.46 7.94
C TYR A 104 -10.45 3.39 7.66
N ILE A 105 -9.27 3.86 7.28
CA ILE A 105 -8.06 3.04 7.20
C ILE A 105 -7.23 3.27 8.44
N ASP A 106 -6.82 2.18 9.05
CA ASP A 106 -5.84 2.12 10.13
C ASP A 106 -4.59 1.40 9.62
N PHE A 107 -3.44 2.07 9.68
CA PHE A 107 -2.15 1.48 9.35
C PHE A 107 -1.11 1.77 10.44
N ASP A 108 -1.58 2.29 11.58
CA ASP A 108 -0.76 2.80 12.67
C ASP A 108 -0.89 1.94 13.93
N SER A 109 -2.11 1.51 14.27
CA SER A 109 -2.40 0.79 15.52
C SER A 109 -1.68 -0.55 15.65
N TYR A 110 -1.26 -1.14 14.52
CA TYR A 110 -0.40 -2.32 14.51
C TYR A 110 1.10 -1.94 14.49
N ASN A 111 1.45 -0.84 13.84
CA ASN A 111 2.82 -0.58 13.42
C ASN A 111 3.70 0.04 14.51
N TRP A 112 3.13 0.79 15.43
CA TRP A 112 3.89 1.39 16.51
C TRP A 112 3.07 1.50 17.77
N ALA A 113 3.75 1.61 18.91
CA ALA A 113 3.16 1.85 20.21
C ALA A 113 4.07 2.76 21.05
N LEU A 114 3.54 3.22 22.17
CA LEU A 114 4.34 3.90 23.19
C LEU A 114 4.74 2.92 24.28
N ASP A 115 6.04 2.82 24.52
CA ASP A 115 6.60 2.20 25.72
C ASP A 115 7.19 3.31 26.59
N GLU A 116 6.47 3.63 27.66
CA GLU A 116 6.66 4.85 28.46
C GLU A 116 6.55 6.12 27.60
N ASN A 117 7.69 6.68 27.16
CA ASN A 117 7.77 7.84 26.27
C ASN A 117 8.52 7.53 24.97
N ASN A 118 8.86 6.27 24.72
CA ASN A 118 9.60 5.85 23.54
C ASN A 118 8.64 5.26 22.51
N ILE A 119 8.87 5.61 21.24
CA ILE A 119 8.15 5.00 20.13
C ILE A 119 8.84 3.68 19.80
N ILE A 120 8.10 2.58 19.96
CA ILE A 120 8.51 1.26 19.48
C ILE A 120 7.75 0.96 18.18
N THR A 121 8.44 0.36 17.21
CA THR A 121 7.88 0.06 15.89
C THR A 121 7.98 -1.42 15.59
N GLU A 122 6.91 -1.98 15.04
CA GLU A 122 6.91 -3.31 14.44
C GLU A 122 7.61 -3.28 13.07
N ILE A 123 8.29 -4.38 12.75
CA ILE A 123 8.93 -4.56 11.44
C ILE A 123 7.91 -4.81 10.33
N ASP A 124 6.75 -5.32 10.71
CA ASP A 124 5.62 -5.59 9.83
C ASP A 124 4.57 -4.50 10.00
N GLN A 125 3.66 -4.41 9.03
CA GLN A 125 2.56 -3.48 9.07
C GLN A 125 1.27 -4.13 8.60
N GLU A 126 0.24 -4.05 9.43
CA GLU A 126 -1.13 -4.36 9.08
C GLU A 126 -1.85 -3.10 8.61
N ILE A 127 -2.62 -3.22 7.53
CA ILE A 127 -3.46 -2.16 7.00
C ILE A 127 -4.90 -2.66 7.04
N ASP A 128 -5.68 -2.02 7.89
CA ASP A 128 -7.03 -2.42 8.21
C ASP A 128 -8.06 -1.42 7.67
N LEU A 129 -9.09 -1.95 7.02
CA LEU A 129 -10.33 -1.27 6.75
C LEU A 129 -11.26 -1.50 7.94
N VAL A 130 -11.62 -0.41 8.60
CA VAL A 130 -12.61 -0.45 9.68
C VAL A 130 -13.92 0.14 9.18
N ASN A 131 -15.00 -0.62 9.32
CA ASN A 131 -16.35 -0.17 9.04
C ASN A 131 -17.12 0.07 10.35
N LEU A 132 -17.58 1.30 10.53
CA LEU A 132 -18.24 1.74 11.76
C LEU A 132 -19.71 1.29 11.84
N GLU A 133 -20.35 1.05 10.70
CA GLU A 133 -21.77 0.68 10.65
C GLU A 133 -21.97 -0.77 11.10
N ASP A 134 -21.17 -1.69 10.57
CA ASP A 134 -21.23 -3.12 10.89
C ASP A 134 -20.23 -3.54 11.98
N LYS A 135 -19.41 -2.59 12.46
CA LYS A 135 -18.36 -2.81 13.46
C LYS A 135 -17.38 -3.92 13.07
N SER A 136 -16.94 -3.92 11.82
CA SER A 136 -15.94 -4.86 11.32
C SER A 136 -14.55 -4.23 11.18
N VAL A 137 -13.53 -5.08 11.33
CA VAL A 137 -12.11 -4.77 11.06
C VAL A 137 -11.61 -5.83 10.08
N GLU A 138 -11.31 -5.39 8.86
CA GLU A 138 -10.82 -6.24 7.78
C GLU A 138 -9.40 -5.82 7.38
N ARG A 139 -8.43 -6.72 7.50
CA ARG A 139 -7.11 -6.52 6.93
C ARG A 139 -7.20 -6.55 5.41
N ILE A 140 -6.87 -5.42 4.78
CA ILE A 140 -6.90 -5.23 3.34
C ILE A 140 -5.50 -5.23 2.71
N ALA A 141 -4.46 -5.10 3.53
CA ALA A 141 -3.07 -5.25 3.12
C ALA A 141 -2.20 -5.63 4.32
N PHE A 142 -1.08 -6.28 4.02
CA PHE A 142 -0.02 -6.56 4.98
C PHE A 142 1.31 -6.28 4.31
N ARG A 143 2.25 -5.69 5.05
CA ARG A 143 3.61 -5.44 4.59
C ARG A 143 4.58 -6.11 5.56
N GLY A 144 5.52 -6.86 4.98
CA GLY A 144 6.66 -7.37 5.72
C GLY A 144 7.77 -6.31 5.82
N PRO A 145 8.97 -6.68 6.30
CA PRO A 145 10.04 -5.73 6.63
C PRO A 145 10.66 -4.99 5.44
N LEU A 146 10.33 -5.37 4.20
CA LEU A 146 10.92 -4.80 2.99
C LEU A 146 10.12 -3.61 2.42
N GLN A 147 8.92 -3.35 2.94
CA GLN A 147 8.03 -2.30 2.47
C GLN A 147 7.19 -1.77 3.63
N TRP A 148 6.86 -0.50 3.62
CA TRP A 148 5.97 0.10 4.61
C TRP A 148 5.12 1.20 3.98
N VAL A 149 3.95 1.43 4.57
CA VAL A 149 3.03 2.52 4.30
C VAL A 149 3.49 3.73 5.09
N GLU A 150 3.76 4.80 4.37
CA GLU A 150 4.09 6.11 4.94
C GLU A 150 2.85 6.97 5.16
N GLU A 151 1.85 6.81 4.27
CA GLU A 151 0.58 7.50 4.33
C GLU A 151 -0.52 6.72 3.57
N ALA A 152 -1.78 6.96 3.92
CA ALA A 152 -2.93 6.46 3.19
C ALA A 152 -3.98 7.55 2.99
N TYR A 153 -4.73 7.46 1.89
CA TYR A 153 -5.86 8.36 1.66
C TYR A 153 -6.98 7.71 0.85
N TRP A 154 -8.18 8.25 1.02
CA TRP A 154 -9.33 7.88 0.21
C TRP A 154 -9.40 8.77 -1.01
N LYS A 155 -9.41 8.18 -2.21
CA LYS A 155 -9.73 8.90 -3.45
C LYS A 155 -11.23 9.17 -3.56
N ASN A 156 -12.04 8.24 -3.07
CA ASN A 156 -13.49 8.30 -2.98
C ASN A 156 -13.94 7.26 -1.92
N ASN A 157 -15.24 7.03 -1.72
CA ASN A 157 -15.74 6.10 -0.68
C ASN A 157 -15.50 4.60 -0.95
N SER A 158 -14.89 4.24 -2.09
CA SER A 158 -14.64 2.86 -2.50
C SER A 158 -13.18 2.59 -2.89
N THR A 159 -12.33 3.61 -2.97
CA THR A 159 -10.96 3.49 -3.45
C THR A 159 -9.99 4.13 -2.47
N VAL A 160 -9.05 3.32 -1.99
CA VAL A 160 -7.98 3.70 -1.06
C VAL A 160 -6.67 3.69 -1.81
N PHE A 161 -5.80 4.64 -1.50
CA PHE A 161 -4.42 4.65 -1.94
C PHE A 161 -3.51 4.55 -0.73
N LEU A 162 -2.52 3.66 -0.81
CA LEU A 162 -1.41 3.57 0.11
C LEU A 162 -0.20 4.21 -0.57
N LEU A 163 0.45 5.15 0.10
CA LEU A 163 1.69 5.79 -0.29
C LEU A 163 2.80 5.15 0.54
N GLU A 164 3.75 4.53 -0.14
CA GLU A 164 4.61 3.52 0.44
C GLU A 164 6.05 3.73 0.03
N ASN A 165 6.96 3.10 0.77
CA ASN A 165 8.37 3.03 0.43
C ASN A 165 8.93 1.65 0.76
N THR A 166 10.12 1.37 0.26
CA THR A 166 10.81 0.09 0.40
C THR A 166 12.19 0.27 1.00
N THR A 167 12.80 -0.82 1.46
CA THR A 167 14.19 -0.81 1.95
C THR A 167 15.21 -0.41 0.88
N GLU A 168 14.83 -0.43 -0.40
CA GLU A 168 15.63 0.04 -1.54
C GLU A 168 15.37 1.51 -1.90
N ASN A 169 14.71 2.26 -1.01
CA ASN A 169 14.31 3.66 -1.19
C ASN A 169 13.50 3.87 -2.49
N LYS A 170 12.63 2.92 -2.81
CA LYS A 170 11.82 2.96 -4.01
C LYS A 170 10.36 3.19 -3.65
N PRO A 171 9.82 4.40 -3.87
CA PRO A 171 8.44 4.68 -3.55
C PRO A 171 7.48 3.81 -4.35
N VAL A 172 6.39 3.43 -3.69
CA VAL A 172 5.32 2.58 -4.22
C VAL A 172 3.98 3.26 -3.93
N ILE A 173 3.04 3.10 -4.85
CA ILE A 173 1.65 3.49 -4.65
C ILE A 173 0.80 2.24 -4.87
N THR A 174 0.01 1.87 -3.87
CA THR A 174 -0.99 0.81 -4.01
C THR A 174 -2.39 1.40 -4.05
N GLU A 175 -3.09 1.23 -5.17
CA GLU A 175 -4.52 1.53 -5.29
C GLU A 175 -5.33 0.27 -4.94
N ILE A 176 -6.26 0.40 -4.00
CA ILE A 176 -7.16 -0.66 -3.56
C ILE A 176 -8.59 -0.23 -3.91
N ASP A 177 -9.21 -0.95 -4.83
CA ASP A 177 -10.63 -0.81 -5.17
C ASP A 177 -11.45 -1.82 -4.38
N LEU A 178 -12.22 -1.33 -3.40
CA LEU A 178 -13.00 -2.13 -2.47
C LEU A 178 -14.27 -2.72 -3.09
N VAL A 179 -14.77 -2.13 -4.19
CA VAL A 179 -15.98 -2.58 -4.89
C VAL A 179 -15.62 -3.63 -5.93
N MET A 180 -14.57 -3.37 -6.71
CA MET A 180 -14.07 -4.33 -7.70
C MET A 180 -13.25 -5.46 -7.06
N ASN A 181 -12.87 -5.32 -5.78
CA ASN A 181 -11.91 -6.20 -5.10
C ASN A 181 -10.61 -6.36 -5.89
N GLN A 182 -10.02 -5.23 -6.30
CA GLN A 182 -8.79 -5.21 -7.10
C GLN A 182 -7.73 -4.37 -6.41
N VAL A 183 -6.48 -4.80 -6.58
CA VAL A 183 -5.30 -4.08 -6.11
C VAL A 183 -4.41 -3.79 -7.31
N TYR A 184 -3.92 -2.56 -7.40
CA TYR A 184 -3.00 -2.11 -8.43
C TYR A 184 -1.77 -1.51 -7.76
N VAL A 185 -0.59 -2.02 -8.10
CA VAL A 185 0.67 -1.56 -7.52
C VAL A 185 1.46 -0.82 -8.58
N TYR A 186 1.81 0.41 -8.25
CA TYR A 186 2.59 1.31 -9.07
C TYR A 186 3.91 1.57 -8.38
N GLU A 187 4.99 1.50 -9.14
CA GLU A 187 6.33 1.69 -8.60
C GLU A 187 7.00 2.87 -9.27
N TYR A 188 7.74 3.64 -8.48
CA TYR A 188 8.52 4.74 -9.00
C TYR A 188 9.64 4.22 -9.90
N HIS A 189 9.90 4.91 -11.01
CA HIS A 189 10.81 4.45 -12.06
C HIS A 189 12.26 4.11 -11.61
N SER A 190 12.73 4.66 -10.50
CA SER A 190 14.10 4.47 -10.00
C SER A 190 14.15 4.55 -8.47
N SER A 191 15.22 4.04 -7.85
CA SER A 191 15.46 4.21 -6.42
C SER A 191 15.95 5.62 -6.11
N LEU A 192 15.47 6.17 -5.01
CA LEU A 192 15.91 7.46 -4.50
C LEU A 192 17.26 7.32 -3.78
N GLN A 193 18.06 8.37 -3.82
CA GLN A 193 19.41 8.40 -3.22
C GLN A 193 19.40 8.79 -1.74
N PHE A 194 18.25 8.72 -1.09
CA PHE A 194 18.06 9.05 0.31
C PHE A 194 17.07 8.09 0.96
N LYS A 195 17.22 7.89 2.27
CA LYS A 195 16.24 7.18 3.08
C LYS A 195 15.11 8.14 3.45
N SER A 196 13.87 7.67 3.32
CA SER A 196 12.72 8.44 3.78
C SER A 196 12.63 8.46 5.31
N GLU A 197 12.38 9.65 5.83
CA GLU A 197 12.05 9.94 7.23
C GLU A 197 10.58 10.41 7.35
N TYR A 198 9.76 10.21 6.29
CA TYR A 198 8.38 10.68 6.25
C TYR A 198 7.56 10.19 7.44
N PHE A 199 7.68 8.90 7.77
CA PHE A 199 7.00 8.29 8.92
C PHE A 199 7.31 9.06 10.22
N LYS A 200 8.59 9.29 10.52
CA LYS A 200 8.99 10.04 11.72
C LYS A 200 8.48 11.47 11.70
N ASN A 201 8.54 12.13 10.54
CA ASN A 201 8.03 13.49 10.37
C ASN A 201 6.51 13.55 10.62
N ARG A 202 5.75 12.55 10.17
CA ARG A 202 4.30 12.44 10.38
C ARG A 202 3.96 12.27 11.86
N LEU A 203 4.70 11.43 12.60
CA LEU A 203 4.56 11.31 14.05
C LEU A 203 4.90 12.62 14.78
N ALA A 204 6.01 13.26 14.39
CA ALA A 204 6.46 14.52 14.99
C ALA A 204 5.45 15.66 14.78
N LYS A 205 4.79 15.74 13.61
CA LYS A 205 3.69 16.69 13.35
C LYS A 205 2.53 16.54 14.34
N LEU A 206 2.35 15.36 14.93
CA LEU A 206 1.29 15.05 15.88
C LEU A 206 1.76 15.08 17.34
N GLY A 207 3.05 15.36 17.58
CA GLY A 207 3.65 15.52 18.90
C GLY A 207 4.41 14.30 19.43
N PHE A 208 4.69 13.30 18.58
CA PHE A 208 5.43 12.09 18.95
C PHE A 208 6.84 12.13 18.36
N TYR A 209 7.85 12.01 19.21
CA TYR A 209 9.26 12.17 18.84
C TYR A 209 10.05 10.88 19.08
N PHE A 210 10.98 10.59 18.16
CA PHE A 210 11.93 9.47 18.23
C PHE A 210 13.21 9.88 18.96
#